data_AF-A0ABD3RGH6-F1
#
_entry.id   AF-A0ABD3RGH6-F1
#
_cell.length_a   1.000
_cell.length_b   1.000
_cell.length_c   1.000
_cell.angle_alpha   90.00
_cell.angle_beta   90.00
_cell.angle_gamma   90.00
#
_symmetry.space_group_name_H-M   'P 1'
#
loop_
_entity.id
_entity.type
_entity.pdbx_description
1 polymer ?
#
loop_
_entity_poly.entity_id
_entity_poly.type
_entity_poly.pdbx_seq_one_letter_code
_entity_poly.pdbx_strand_id
1 'polypeptide(L)'
;VQDALQSVERTLELERKPCLAGDIDHTYGAKYSLVNLTSNAAIIAYMTCLERLGLDAYALKSVDKAKPTHHVAILNVKKFLKEIKVDVPAERLSEENEETKGGFLISKKKVTKVNSIWSITFYSGTAMEDKKVIKSWDCKTSLITQSKENFTCSADLPPIELSLTWLLKQIDVAKYASKFKVDIDAEGMKTPWRNDAVQHAEEFATQFRLWCDSIQNSFINQHLQRILLLGVKSQYSIINPILPLMEDDLSPSNDGDHGGNVGENHHTIGFHSSSNNKNENKSLLLPKDMSKLINQHTQPPDAAIKSLEGKWPSDESACLLSSSEATLLLLSSHLIDLSKQYIDCMSYVESMLETQLVDAIGKRLTPNDLDKFVKYHNARLLSPMPQPFSHAICCPRHNPVGLIAIDIDNGETECVHTHSREVIQSSLKVPFSAATILHLTGKQYLHEYTNHRFGKNSKRHQLVARAQQFSSFIMIIGNMTNASTLDPKDAVIVQNKDKVIISLLLDKLPTAREFKDAVQSLSPEQQRFVRAYRKMQLSSSIFG
;
A
#
# COMPACT_ATOMS: atom_id res chain seq x y z
N VAL A 1 16.22 4.56 9.12
CA VAL A 1 16.46 6.02 9.03
C VAL A 1 17.72 6.41 9.81
N GLN A 2 17.82 6.09 11.10
CA GLN A 2 18.99 6.46 11.93
C GLN A 2 20.33 5.86 11.43
N ASP A 3 20.33 4.60 11.00
CA ASP A 3 21.53 3.98 10.39
C ASP A 3 21.92 4.63 9.06
N ALA A 4 20.93 5.11 8.28
CA ALA A 4 21.16 5.81 7.02
C ALA A 4 21.71 7.21 7.26
N LEU A 5 21.19 7.93 8.26
CA LEU A 5 21.72 9.22 8.72
C LEU A 5 23.17 9.08 9.21
N GLN A 6 23.46 8.06 10.02
CA GLN A 6 24.82 7.80 10.48
C GLN A 6 25.78 7.46 9.32
N SER A 7 25.29 6.77 8.29
CA SER A 7 26.08 6.54 7.07
C SER A 7 26.34 7.84 6.31
N VAL A 8 25.35 8.71 6.18
CA VAL A 8 25.46 10.01 5.51
C VAL A 8 26.39 10.97 6.27
N GLU A 9 26.32 11.01 7.60
CA GLU A 9 27.23 11.78 8.45
C GLU A 9 28.69 11.30 8.28
N ARG A 10 28.91 9.98 8.19
CA ARG A 10 30.24 9.43 7.88
C ARG A 10 30.72 9.82 6.48
N THR A 11 29.82 9.90 5.51
CA THR A 11 30.11 10.26 4.12
C THR A 11 30.49 11.73 3.95
N LEU A 12 29.78 12.63 4.63
CA LEU A 12 29.91 14.07 4.42
C LEU A 12 31.04 14.72 5.23
N GLU A 13 31.82 13.92 5.96
CA GLU A 13 32.86 14.32 6.92
C GLU A 13 32.29 15.21 8.05
N LEU A 14 32.97 15.24 9.21
CA LEU A 14 32.51 15.86 10.47
C LEU A 14 32.22 17.38 10.40
N GLU A 15 32.33 18.01 9.24
CA GLU A 15 32.20 19.46 9.06
C GLU A 15 30.76 19.94 8.94
N ARG A 16 29.78 19.06 8.65
CA ARG A 16 28.35 19.42 8.49
C ARG A 16 27.40 18.48 9.22
N LYS A 17 26.27 19.01 9.70
CA LYS A 17 25.20 18.26 10.39
C LYS A 17 23.93 18.20 9.52
N PRO A 18 23.82 17.24 8.59
CA PRO A 18 22.60 17.02 7.83
C PRO A 18 21.50 16.47 8.73
N CYS A 19 20.38 17.18 8.85
CA CYS A 19 19.20 16.73 9.59
C CYS A 19 18.00 16.52 8.65
N LEU A 20 16.97 15.85 9.15
CA LEU A 20 15.72 15.74 8.39
C LEU A 20 15.06 17.12 8.29
N ALA A 21 14.42 17.39 7.16
CA ALA A 21 13.83 18.71 6.89
C ALA A 21 12.82 19.17 7.95
N GLY A 22 12.12 18.26 8.63
CA GLY A 22 11.17 18.59 9.70
C GLY A 22 11.81 19.05 11.01
N ASP A 23 13.11 18.82 11.21
CA ASP A 23 13.84 19.19 12.43
C ASP A 23 14.51 20.56 12.31
N ILE A 24 14.44 21.20 11.14
CA ILE A 24 15.08 22.50 10.84
C ILE A 24 14.04 23.52 10.42
N ASP A 25 14.20 24.77 10.86
CA ASP A 25 13.39 25.89 10.39
C ASP A 25 13.71 26.23 8.93
N HIS A 26 12.69 26.19 8.08
CA HIS A 26 12.84 26.46 6.65
C HIS A 26 11.60 27.15 6.06
N THR A 27 11.78 27.88 4.97
CA THR A 27 10.70 28.59 4.30
C THR A 27 9.82 27.65 3.47
N TYR A 28 8.62 28.11 3.10
CA TYR A 28 7.75 27.33 2.20
C TYR A 28 8.40 27.06 0.83
N GLY A 29 9.15 28.03 0.29
CA GLY A 29 9.91 27.87 -0.97
C GLY A 29 10.98 26.79 -0.90
N ALA A 30 11.68 26.66 0.24
CA ALA A 30 12.71 25.64 0.45
C ALA A 30 12.17 24.21 0.32
N LYS A 31 10.87 23.98 0.55
CA LYS A 31 10.22 22.67 0.40
C LYS A 31 10.12 22.25 -1.07
N TYR A 32 9.86 23.19 -1.99
CA TYR A 32 9.87 22.91 -3.43
C TYR A 32 11.28 22.59 -3.90
N SER A 33 12.28 23.31 -3.40
CA SER A 33 13.68 23.03 -3.68
C SER A 33 14.13 21.67 -3.13
N LEU A 34 13.66 21.26 -1.94
CA LEU A 34 13.91 19.94 -1.38
C LEU A 34 13.32 18.82 -2.24
N VAL A 35 12.06 18.96 -2.66
CA VAL A 35 11.41 18.00 -3.56
C VAL A 35 12.16 17.95 -4.89
N ASN A 36 12.56 19.10 -5.44
CA ASN A 36 13.36 19.15 -6.65
C ASN A 36 14.69 18.40 -6.49
N LEU A 37 15.40 18.61 -5.38
CA LEU A 37 16.68 17.95 -5.10
C LEU A 37 16.52 16.44 -4.97
N THR A 38 15.52 15.99 -4.20
CA THR A 38 15.26 14.56 -3.95
C THR A 38 14.77 13.83 -5.19
N SER A 39 13.94 14.47 -6.04
CA SER A 39 13.53 13.91 -7.34
C SER A 39 14.71 13.80 -8.31
N ASN A 40 15.60 14.80 -8.38
CA ASN A 40 16.81 14.70 -9.19
C ASN A 40 17.75 13.59 -8.69
N ALA A 41 17.92 13.45 -7.37
CA ALA A 41 18.72 12.37 -6.77
C ALA A 41 18.13 10.98 -7.10
N ALA A 42 16.81 10.84 -7.06
CA ALA A 42 16.13 9.59 -7.42
C ALA A 42 16.34 9.22 -8.90
N ILE A 43 16.18 10.19 -9.82
CA ILE A 43 16.41 10.00 -11.25
C ILE A 43 17.84 9.51 -11.52
N ILE A 44 18.83 10.13 -10.88
CA ILE A 44 20.24 9.75 -11.04
C ILE A 44 20.49 8.34 -10.48
N ALA A 45 19.94 8.02 -9.30
CA ALA A 45 20.08 6.70 -8.69
C ALA A 45 19.42 5.58 -9.53
N TYR A 46 18.26 5.85 -10.13
CA TYR A 46 17.61 4.92 -11.07
C TYR A 46 18.49 4.68 -12.30
N MET A 47 19.01 5.73 -12.92
CA MET A 47 19.86 5.61 -14.10
C MET A 47 21.16 4.87 -13.80
N THR A 48 21.76 5.12 -12.66
CA THR A 48 22.98 4.43 -12.19
C THR A 48 22.75 2.91 -12.09
N CYS A 49 21.56 2.48 -11.67
CA CYS A 49 21.20 1.05 -11.65
C CYS A 49 20.89 0.51 -13.04
N LEU A 50 20.20 1.29 -13.89
CA LEU A 50 19.86 0.92 -15.27
C LEU A 50 21.12 0.80 -16.17
N GLU A 51 22.11 1.67 -16.00
CA GLU A 51 23.42 1.59 -16.66
C GLU A 51 24.10 0.24 -16.37
N ARG A 52 24.06 -0.23 -15.12
CA ARG A 52 24.59 -1.53 -14.70
C ARG A 52 23.79 -2.72 -15.23
N LEU A 53 22.52 -2.51 -15.58
CA LEU A 53 21.69 -3.49 -16.29
C LEU A 53 21.96 -3.49 -17.81
N GLY A 54 22.74 -2.53 -18.31
CA GLY A 54 23.22 -2.43 -19.70
C GLY A 54 22.65 -1.25 -20.50
N LEU A 55 21.88 -0.34 -19.88
CA LEU A 55 21.47 0.94 -20.48
C LEU A 55 22.60 1.97 -20.37
N ASP A 56 23.74 1.68 -20.98
CA ASP A 56 24.92 2.53 -20.94
C ASP A 56 24.77 3.79 -21.81
N ALA A 57 25.72 4.73 -21.68
CA ALA A 57 25.75 5.96 -22.47
C ALA A 57 25.75 5.70 -24.00
N TYR A 58 26.22 4.53 -24.45
CA TYR A 58 26.21 4.12 -25.85
C TYR A 58 24.80 3.68 -26.30
N ALA A 59 24.10 2.91 -25.47
CA ALA A 59 22.70 2.55 -25.66
C ALA A 59 21.81 3.79 -25.66
N LEU A 60 22.04 4.75 -24.76
CA LEU A 60 21.31 6.02 -24.66
C LEU A 60 21.56 6.95 -25.87
N LYS A 61 22.77 6.97 -26.43
CA LYS A 61 23.08 7.72 -27.67
C LYS A 61 22.42 7.11 -28.92
N SER A 62 22.20 5.80 -28.92
CA SER A 62 21.50 5.09 -30.00
C SER A 62 19.97 5.25 -29.99
N VAL A 63 19.43 5.96 -28.99
CA VAL A 63 17.99 6.22 -28.88
C VAL A 63 17.56 7.25 -29.90
N ASP A 64 16.64 6.87 -30.78
CA ASP A 64 16.01 7.80 -31.72
C ASP A 64 15.10 8.78 -30.95
N LYS A 65 15.54 10.03 -30.87
CA LYS A 65 14.80 11.13 -30.22
C LYS A 65 13.55 11.54 -31.00
N ALA A 66 13.39 11.10 -32.26
CA ALA A 66 12.23 11.41 -33.08
C ALA A 66 10.99 10.60 -32.68
N LYS A 67 11.15 9.46 -31.98
CA LYS A 67 10.04 8.60 -31.54
C LYS A 67 9.53 9.03 -30.15
N PRO A 68 8.20 9.10 -29.93
CA PRO A 68 7.61 9.67 -28.72
C PRO A 68 7.60 8.75 -27.50
N THR A 69 7.79 7.44 -27.67
CA THR A 69 7.71 6.45 -26.59
C THR A 69 8.90 5.49 -26.59
N HIS A 70 9.41 5.18 -25.40
CA HIS A 70 10.54 4.29 -25.18
C HIS A 70 10.17 3.25 -24.13
N HIS A 71 10.43 1.98 -24.44
CA HIS A 71 10.06 0.85 -23.59
C HIS A 71 11.26 -0.04 -23.31
N VAL A 72 11.33 -0.56 -22.09
CA VAL A 72 12.19 -1.68 -21.71
C VAL A 72 11.30 -2.88 -21.43
N ALA A 73 11.65 -4.02 -22.00
CA ALA A 73 10.97 -5.27 -21.76
C ALA A 73 11.96 -6.34 -21.30
N ILE A 74 11.54 -7.18 -20.37
CA ILE A 74 12.23 -8.44 -20.08
C ILE A 74 11.38 -9.57 -20.63
N LEU A 75 11.98 -10.35 -21.52
CA LEU A 75 11.40 -11.59 -22.02
C LEU A 75 12.08 -12.77 -21.34
N ASN A 76 11.29 -13.67 -20.75
CA ASN A 76 11.77 -14.90 -20.14
C ASN A 76 11.13 -16.09 -20.87
N VAL A 77 11.95 -16.84 -21.61
CA VAL A 77 11.53 -18.01 -22.41
C VAL A 77 12.12 -19.26 -21.78
N LYS A 78 11.26 -20.20 -21.42
CA LYS A 78 11.68 -21.52 -20.90
C LYS A 78 11.41 -22.59 -21.93
N LYS A 79 12.47 -23.28 -22.36
CA LYS A 79 12.36 -24.43 -23.26
C LYS A 79 12.72 -25.70 -22.50
N PHE A 80 11.75 -26.59 -22.37
CA PHE A 80 12.01 -27.94 -21.91
C PHE A 80 12.84 -28.69 -22.97
N LEU A 81 14.02 -29.21 -22.59
CA LEU A 81 14.90 -29.89 -23.55
C LEU A 81 14.70 -31.40 -23.53
N LYS A 82 14.86 -32.06 -22.36
CA LYS A 82 14.79 -33.53 -22.27
C LYS A 82 14.65 -34.03 -20.84
N GLU A 83 13.88 -35.11 -20.66
CA GLU A 83 13.86 -35.91 -19.43
C GLU A 83 14.81 -37.11 -19.57
N ILE A 84 15.71 -37.30 -18.60
CA ILE A 84 16.62 -38.45 -18.54
C ILE A 84 16.45 -39.13 -17.18
N LYS A 85 16.11 -40.42 -17.18
CA LYS A 85 16.05 -41.22 -15.95
C LYS A 85 17.46 -41.77 -15.69
N VAL A 86 18.01 -41.49 -14.52
CA VAL A 86 19.35 -41.97 -14.13
C VAL A 86 19.21 -42.75 -12.83
N ASP A 87 19.65 -44.01 -12.85
CA ASP A 87 19.72 -44.84 -11.66
C ASP A 87 20.99 -44.44 -10.88
N VAL A 88 20.83 -43.97 -9.65
CA VAL A 88 21.95 -43.54 -8.80
C VAL A 88 22.03 -44.46 -7.59
N PRO A 89 23.19 -45.10 -7.32
CA PRO A 89 23.38 -45.89 -6.11
C PRO A 89 23.27 -44.99 -4.88
N ALA A 90 22.44 -45.36 -3.91
CA ALA A 90 22.24 -44.59 -2.69
C ALA A 90 23.25 -45.05 -1.61
N GLU A 91 24.23 -44.21 -1.27
CA GLU A 91 24.98 -44.37 -0.02
C GLU A 91 24.17 -43.74 1.11
N ARG A 92 23.75 -44.57 2.07
CA ARG A 92 23.27 -44.11 3.37
C ARG A 92 24.39 -44.36 4.38
N LEU A 93 24.88 -43.29 5.00
CA LEU A 93 25.46 -43.38 6.35
C LEU A 93 24.28 -43.73 7.27
N SER A 94 24.22 -44.97 7.74
CA SER A 94 23.32 -45.37 8.83
C SER A 94 24.16 -45.80 10.02
N GLU A 95 23.90 -45.14 11.15
CA GLU A 95 24.23 -45.63 12.49
C GLU A 95 23.72 -47.07 12.65
N GLU A 96 24.52 -47.86 13.38
CA GLU A 96 24.31 -49.27 13.68
C GLU A 96 22.90 -49.57 14.20
N ASN A 97 22.30 -50.64 13.66
CA ASN A 97 21.70 -51.69 14.49
C ASN A 97 21.64 -53.00 13.71
N GLU A 98 21.91 -54.07 14.44
CA GLU A 98 22.25 -55.41 13.98
C GLU A 98 21.17 -56.12 13.16
N GLU A 99 21.68 -57.03 12.31
CA GLU A 99 21.02 -58.21 11.76
C GLU A 99 19.79 -58.02 10.84
N THR A 100 20.03 -57.71 9.56
CA THR A 100 19.56 -58.58 8.44
C THR A 100 20.17 -58.18 7.09
N LYS A 101 20.56 -59.22 6.33
CA LYS A 101 21.12 -59.28 4.96
C LYS A 101 20.93 -58.05 4.06
N GLY A 102 22.06 -57.53 3.57
CA GLY A 102 22.17 -56.42 2.64
C GLY A 102 21.37 -56.61 1.35
N GLY A 103 20.41 -55.72 1.13
CA GLY A 103 19.79 -55.44 -0.16
C GLY A 103 20.16 -54.03 -0.61
N PHE A 104 20.78 -53.91 -1.78
CA PHE A 104 21.11 -52.62 -2.39
C PHE A 104 19.81 -51.95 -2.89
N LEU A 105 19.30 -50.95 -2.17
CA LEU A 105 18.14 -50.17 -2.62
C LEU A 105 18.59 -49.14 -3.68
N ILE A 106 18.29 -49.43 -4.94
CA ILE A 106 18.53 -48.49 -6.05
C ILE A 106 17.46 -47.40 -6.00
N SER A 107 17.87 -46.17 -5.73
CA SER A 107 17.03 -44.97 -5.80
C SER A 107 17.00 -44.48 -7.26
N LYS A 108 15.82 -44.56 -7.91
CA LYS A 108 15.63 -43.99 -9.24
C LYS A 108 15.47 -42.48 -9.13
N LYS A 109 16.45 -41.71 -9.60
CA LYS A 109 16.37 -40.24 -9.65
C LYS A 109 15.98 -39.79 -11.06
N LYS A 110 15.04 -38.85 -11.16
CA LYS A 110 14.63 -38.26 -12.44
C LYS A 110 15.45 -36.99 -12.65
N VAL A 111 16.24 -36.95 -13.73
CA VAL A 111 17.02 -35.77 -14.12
C VAL A 111 16.30 -35.09 -15.27
N THR A 112 15.78 -33.89 -15.01
CA THR A 112 15.09 -33.07 -16.01
C THR A 112 16.03 -31.96 -16.47
N LYS A 113 16.32 -31.87 -17.77
CA LYS A 113 17.10 -30.76 -18.34
C LYS A 113 16.17 -29.65 -18.83
N VAL A 114 16.31 -28.47 -18.23
CA VAL A 114 15.55 -27.27 -18.57
C VAL A 114 16.50 -26.24 -19.18
N ASN A 115 16.10 -25.64 -20.31
CA ASN A 115 16.77 -24.44 -20.82
C ASN A 115 15.98 -23.20 -20.38
N SER A 116 16.64 -22.30 -19.68
CA SER A 116 16.08 -20.99 -19.33
C SER A 116 16.84 -19.93 -20.11
N ILE A 117 16.11 -19.16 -20.91
CA ILE A 117 16.66 -18.06 -21.70
C ILE A 117 15.93 -16.79 -21.27
N TRP A 118 16.66 -15.75 -20.89
CA TRP A 118 16.07 -14.43 -20.70
C TRP A 118 16.85 -13.36 -21.46
N SER A 119 16.12 -12.33 -21.91
CA SER A 119 16.72 -11.18 -22.58
C SER A 119 16.03 -9.88 -22.16
N ILE A 120 16.83 -8.87 -21.86
CA ILE A 120 16.39 -7.49 -21.68
C ILE A 120 16.49 -6.80 -23.03
N THR A 121 15.37 -6.32 -23.53
CA THR A 121 15.29 -5.59 -24.80
C THR A 121 14.82 -4.17 -24.57
N PHE A 122 15.38 -3.25 -25.34
CA PHE A 122 14.94 -1.86 -25.42
C PHE A 122 14.47 -1.58 -26.84
N TYR A 123 13.32 -0.93 -26.96
CA TYR A 123 12.75 -0.52 -28.25
C TYR A 123 12.07 0.84 -28.14
N SER A 124 12.01 1.54 -29.26
CA SER A 124 11.42 2.87 -29.40
C SER A 124 10.18 2.80 -30.29
N GLY A 125 9.04 3.29 -29.80
CA GLY A 125 7.73 3.22 -30.48
C GLY A 125 6.94 1.94 -30.19
N THR A 126 5.92 1.68 -31.01
CA THR A 126 5.03 0.50 -30.95
C THR A 126 5.55 -0.71 -31.73
N ALA A 127 6.66 -0.55 -32.47
CA ALA A 127 7.21 -1.60 -33.30
C ALA A 127 8.13 -2.53 -32.48
N MET A 128 7.64 -3.73 -32.20
CA MET A 128 8.40 -4.86 -31.61
C MET A 128 9.51 -5.42 -32.53
N GLU A 129 9.70 -4.83 -33.71
CA GLU A 129 10.62 -5.31 -34.75
C GLU A 129 12.03 -4.70 -34.62
N ASP A 130 12.16 -3.46 -34.13
CA ASP A 130 13.44 -2.77 -33.88
C ASP A 130 13.94 -2.99 -32.43
N LYS A 131 13.93 -4.24 -31.96
CA LYS A 131 14.36 -4.57 -30.59
C LYS A 131 15.89 -4.62 -30.50
N LYS A 132 16.48 -3.75 -29.69
CA LYS A 132 17.89 -3.86 -29.29
C LYS A 132 17.98 -4.71 -28.03
N VAL A 133 18.63 -5.87 -28.13
CA VAL A 133 18.93 -6.72 -26.97
C VAL A 133 20.09 -6.08 -26.21
N ILE A 134 19.83 -5.66 -24.97
CA ILE A 134 20.82 -5.04 -24.09
C ILE A 134 21.62 -6.10 -23.34
N LYS A 135 20.93 -7.14 -22.87
CA LYS A 135 21.54 -8.26 -22.15
C LYS A 135 20.74 -9.52 -22.44
N SER A 136 21.41 -10.59 -22.82
CA SER A 136 20.79 -11.91 -23.00
C SER A 136 21.59 -12.95 -22.24
N TRP A 137 20.89 -13.98 -21.79
CA TRP A 137 21.48 -15.11 -21.10
C TRP A 137 20.76 -16.40 -21.51
N ASP A 138 21.53 -17.45 -21.78
CA ASP A 138 21.05 -18.78 -22.17
C ASP A 138 21.73 -19.81 -21.27
N CYS A 139 20.94 -20.56 -20.51
CA CYS A 139 21.46 -21.56 -19.58
C CYS A 139 20.69 -22.87 -19.61
N LYS A 140 21.49 -23.95 -19.67
CA LYS A 140 21.05 -25.34 -19.60
C LYS A 140 21.27 -25.84 -18.19
N THR A 141 20.20 -25.93 -17.41
CA THR A 141 20.25 -26.46 -16.04
C THR A 141 19.66 -27.87 -15.98
N SER A 142 20.33 -28.79 -15.29
CA SER A 142 19.78 -30.10 -14.95
C SER A 142 19.21 -30.10 -13.54
N LEU A 143 17.89 -30.27 -13.42
CA LEU A 143 17.17 -30.41 -12.16
C LEU A 143 17.01 -31.89 -11.82
N ILE A 144 17.43 -32.30 -10.63
CA ILE A 144 17.26 -33.67 -10.13
C ILE A 144 16.09 -33.66 -9.15
N THR A 145 14.97 -34.31 -9.49
CA THR A 145 13.82 -34.45 -8.59
C THR A 145 13.58 -35.90 -8.19
N GLN A 146 13.14 -36.09 -6.95
CA GLN A 146 12.83 -37.40 -6.37
C GLN A 146 11.32 -37.72 -6.37
N SER A 147 10.46 -36.74 -6.65
CA SER A 147 8.99 -36.90 -6.66
C SER A 147 8.43 -37.08 -8.07
N LYS A 148 7.29 -37.78 -8.15
CA LYS A 148 6.50 -38.09 -9.35
C LYS A 148 5.70 -36.88 -9.89
N GLU A 149 6.04 -35.67 -9.50
CA GLU A 149 5.32 -34.47 -9.94
C GLU A 149 5.80 -34.07 -11.33
N ASN A 150 4.84 -33.90 -12.24
CA ASN A 150 5.10 -33.44 -13.59
C ASN A 150 5.46 -31.94 -13.51
N PHE A 151 6.68 -31.57 -13.90
CA PHE A 151 7.01 -30.18 -14.18
C PHE A 151 6.10 -29.69 -15.31
N THR A 152 5.12 -28.86 -14.98
CA THR A 152 4.36 -28.10 -15.96
C THR A 152 5.26 -26.96 -16.46
N CYS A 153 5.99 -27.23 -17.54
CA CYS A 153 6.58 -26.17 -18.35
C CYS A 153 5.43 -25.48 -19.11
N SER A 154 4.72 -24.59 -18.43
CA SER A 154 3.60 -23.84 -19.02
C SER A 154 4.11 -22.53 -19.61
N ALA A 155 3.74 -22.35 -20.89
CA ALA A 155 3.57 -21.13 -21.69
C ALA A 155 4.65 -20.04 -21.65
N ASP A 156 5.05 -19.58 -22.83
CA ASP A 156 5.80 -18.33 -23.01
C ASP A 156 5.14 -17.22 -22.18
N LEU A 157 5.82 -16.76 -21.12
CA LEU A 157 5.31 -15.67 -20.31
C LEU A 157 5.32 -14.39 -21.16
N PRO A 158 4.25 -13.57 -21.11
CA PRO A 158 4.24 -12.31 -21.82
C PRO A 158 5.41 -11.44 -21.32
N PRO A 159 6.02 -10.62 -22.20
CA PRO A 159 7.10 -9.73 -21.82
C PRO A 159 6.66 -8.77 -20.71
N ILE A 160 7.53 -8.56 -19.72
CA ILE A 160 7.28 -7.61 -18.64
C ILE A 160 7.80 -6.25 -19.11
N GLU A 161 6.89 -5.35 -19.46
CA GLU A 161 7.20 -4.05 -20.09
C GLU A 161 7.13 -2.88 -19.10
N LEU A 162 8.02 -1.90 -19.29
CA LEU A 162 8.03 -0.60 -18.60
C LEU A 162 8.30 0.52 -19.59
N SER A 163 7.51 1.59 -19.53
CA SER A 163 7.78 2.81 -20.30
C SER A 163 8.85 3.65 -19.61
N LEU A 164 9.99 3.85 -20.27
CA LEU A 164 11.07 4.76 -19.85
C LEU A 164 10.92 6.18 -20.42
N THR A 165 9.85 6.42 -21.19
CA THR A 165 9.58 7.68 -21.89
C THR A 165 9.70 8.90 -20.97
N TRP A 166 9.14 8.82 -19.76
CA TRP A 166 9.21 9.92 -18.81
C TRP A 166 10.65 10.13 -18.30
N LEU A 167 11.32 9.05 -17.85
CA LEU A 167 12.67 9.11 -17.29
C LEU A 167 13.68 9.71 -18.30
N LEU A 168 13.62 9.27 -19.55
CA LEU A 168 14.52 9.75 -20.60
C LEU A 168 14.30 11.22 -20.97
N LYS A 169 13.07 11.75 -20.83
CA LYS A 169 12.80 13.18 -21.00
C LYS A 169 13.46 14.04 -19.93
N GLN A 170 13.67 13.48 -18.74
CA GLN A 170 14.28 14.20 -17.61
C GLN A 170 15.81 14.20 -17.65
N ILE A 171 16.44 13.56 -18.65
CA ILE A 171 17.90 13.45 -18.74
C ILE A 171 18.41 14.25 -19.92
N ASP A 172 19.36 15.15 -19.66
CA ASP A 172 20.14 15.78 -20.71
C ASP A 172 21.26 14.85 -21.17
N VAL A 173 21.07 14.19 -22.31
CA VAL A 173 22.09 13.32 -22.91
C VAL A 173 23.37 14.10 -23.29
N ALA A 174 23.29 15.41 -23.55
CA ALA A 174 24.45 16.23 -23.94
C ALA A 174 25.31 16.63 -22.74
N LYS A 175 24.67 16.95 -21.61
CA LYS A 175 25.34 17.34 -20.36
C LYS A 175 25.49 16.21 -19.36
N TYR A 176 24.94 15.03 -19.68
CA TYR A 176 24.83 13.88 -18.80
C TYR A 176 24.31 14.29 -17.41
N ALA A 177 23.22 15.07 -17.38
CA ALA A 177 22.68 15.66 -16.15
C ALA A 177 21.16 15.61 -16.10
N SER A 178 20.58 15.53 -14.90
CA SER A 178 19.13 15.60 -14.74
C SER A 178 18.61 17.04 -14.93
N LYS A 179 17.48 17.16 -15.63
CA LYS A 179 16.78 18.41 -15.97
C LYS A 179 15.48 18.61 -15.19
N PHE A 180 15.17 17.72 -14.25
CA PHE A 180 13.93 17.79 -13.52
C PHE A 180 13.83 19.10 -12.75
N LYS A 181 12.68 19.78 -12.90
CA LYS A 181 12.38 21.03 -12.23
C LYS A 181 10.92 21.02 -11.81
N VAL A 182 10.68 21.46 -10.57
CA VAL A 182 9.33 21.70 -10.06
C VAL A 182 8.91 23.11 -10.45
N ASP A 183 7.75 23.23 -11.10
CA ASP A 183 7.20 24.53 -11.48
C ASP A 183 6.56 25.20 -10.26
N ILE A 184 7.08 26.38 -9.91
CA ILE A 184 6.67 27.19 -8.75
C ILE A 184 5.72 28.32 -9.19
N ASP A 185 5.75 28.71 -10.48
CA ASP A 185 5.06 29.89 -10.99
C ASP A 185 3.71 29.58 -11.69
N ALA A 186 3.21 28.34 -11.59
CA ALA A 186 1.99 27.92 -12.28
C ALA A 186 0.71 28.46 -11.59
N GLU A 187 -0.25 28.91 -12.41
CA GLU A 187 -1.57 29.36 -11.94
C GLU A 187 -2.34 28.16 -11.35
N GLY A 188 -2.59 28.17 -10.03
CA GLY A 188 -3.14 27.01 -9.29
C GLY A 188 -2.09 26.14 -8.59
N MET A 189 -1.00 26.75 -8.11
CA MET A 189 0.07 26.11 -7.34
C MET A 189 -0.47 25.14 -6.27
N LYS A 190 -0.19 23.85 -6.46
CA LYS A 190 -0.50 22.77 -5.51
C LYS A 190 0.66 22.60 -4.52
N THR A 191 0.46 21.86 -3.44
CA THR A 191 1.55 21.53 -2.49
C THR A 191 2.74 20.88 -3.21
N PRO A 192 3.96 20.93 -2.65
CA PRO A 192 5.17 20.35 -3.27
C PRO A 192 4.99 18.91 -3.79
N TRP A 193 4.29 18.04 -3.04
CA TRP A 193 3.99 16.68 -3.50
C TRP A 193 2.89 16.63 -4.58
N ARG A 194 1.87 17.49 -4.46
CA ARG A 194 0.74 17.54 -5.39
C ARG A 194 1.06 18.26 -6.71
N ASN A 195 2.27 18.76 -6.88
CA ASN A 195 2.72 19.34 -8.14
C ASN A 195 2.72 18.30 -9.27
N ASP A 196 2.26 18.69 -10.46
CA ASP A 196 2.05 17.75 -11.58
C ASP A 196 3.37 17.06 -12.01
N ALA A 197 4.50 17.77 -11.95
CA ALA A 197 5.81 17.19 -12.27
C ALA A 197 6.20 16.08 -11.28
N VAL A 198 5.88 16.27 -10.00
CA VAL A 198 6.19 15.33 -8.91
C VAL A 198 5.23 14.14 -8.95
N GLN A 199 3.97 14.36 -9.29
CA GLN A 199 2.99 13.30 -9.52
C GLN A 199 3.42 12.37 -10.64
N HIS A 200 3.88 12.90 -11.77
CA HIS A 200 4.42 12.07 -12.85
C HIS A 200 5.67 11.29 -12.43
N ALA A 201 6.52 11.86 -11.57
CA ALA A 201 7.66 11.15 -11.00
C ALA A 201 7.23 10.01 -10.06
N GLU A 202 6.20 10.21 -9.24
CA GLU A 202 5.62 9.19 -8.35
C GLU A 202 4.95 8.06 -9.14
N GLU A 203 4.18 8.41 -10.18
CA GLU A 203 3.57 7.45 -11.10
C GLU A 203 4.65 6.57 -11.72
N PHE A 204 5.73 7.17 -12.23
CA PHE A 204 6.87 6.43 -12.77
C PHE A 204 7.53 5.54 -11.70
N ALA A 205 7.82 6.06 -10.50
CA ALA A 205 8.44 5.29 -9.42
C ALA A 205 7.58 4.07 -9.01
N THR A 206 6.26 4.24 -8.99
CA THR A 206 5.29 3.17 -8.72
C THR A 206 5.31 2.11 -9.81
N GLN A 207 5.25 2.50 -11.08
CA GLN A 207 5.34 1.57 -12.21
C GLN A 207 6.69 0.85 -12.25
N PHE A 208 7.78 1.56 -11.93
CA PHE A 208 9.12 0.99 -11.91
C PHE A 208 9.28 -0.05 -10.79
N ARG A 209 8.69 0.21 -9.62
CA ARG A 209 8.61 -0.75 -8.52
C ARG A 209 7.83 -2.00 -8.93
N LEU A 210 6.64 -1.83 -9.51
CA LEU A 210 5.81 -2.95 -9.96
C LEU A 210 6.50 -3.80 -11.02
N TRP A 211 7.24 -3.15 -11.93
CA TRP A 211 8.06 -3.83 -12.92
C TRP A 211 9.17 -4.67 -12.26
N CYS A 212 9.90 -4.11 -11.29
CA CYS A 212 10.92 -4.84 -10.53
C CYS A 212 10.33 -6.00 -9.70
N ASP A 213 9.20 -5.78 -9.04
CA ASP A 213 8.47 -6.83 -8.29
C ASP A 213 8.02 -7.95 -9.23
N SER A 214 7.56 -7.62 -10.43
CA SER A 214 7.16 -8.60 -11.45
C SER A 214 8.34 -9.42 -11.95
N ILE A 215 9.49 -8.79 -12.15
CA ILE A 215 10.76 -9.48 -12.46
C ILE A 215 11.08 -10.45 -11.33
N GLN A 216 11.17 -9.97 -10.08
CA GLN A 216 11.47 -10.82 -8.94
C GLN A 216 10.50 -11.99 -8.82
N ASN A 217 9.19 -11.77 -8.93
CA ASN A 217 8.19 -12.84 -8.86
C ASN A 217 8.34 -13.86 -10.00
N SER A 218 8.69 -13.42 -11.22
CA SER A 218 8.93 -14.32 -12.36
C SER A 218 10.12 -15.26 -12.15
N PHE A 219 11.16 -14.78 -11.45
CA PHE A 219 12.34 -15.58 -11.10
C PHE A 219 12.12 -16.39 -9.81
N ILE A 220 11.47 -15.83 -8.78
CA ILE A 220 11.23 -16.43 -7.45
C ILE A 220 10.18 -17.55 -7.47
N ASN A 221 9.19 -17.53 -8.36
CA ASN A 221 8.20 -18.61 -8.50
C ASN A 221 8.81 -19.95 -8.99
N GLN A 222 10.13 -20.03 -9.15
CA GLN A 222 10.88 -21.27 -9.31
C GLN A 222 11.16 -21.87 -7.92
N HIS A 223 10.46 -22.95 -7.58
CA HIS A 223 10.38 -23.60 -6.26
C HIS A 223 11.68 -23.82 -5.46
N LEU A 224 12.87 -23.73 -6.06
CA LEU A 224 14.16 -23.99 -5.39
C LEU A 224 14.95 -22.72 -5.00
N GLN A 225 14.56 -21.52 -5.45
CA GLN A 225 15.39 -20.31 -5.32
C GLN A 225 15.05 -19.41 -4.12
N ARG A 226 13.95 -19.67 -3.39
CA ARG A 226 13.44 -18.76 -2.35
C ARG A 226 14.36 -18.59 -1.13
N ILE A 227 15.10 -19.63 -0.74
CA ILE A 227 15.93 -19.63 0.49
C ILE A 227 17.32 -19.02 0.25
N LEU A 228 17.93 -19.25 -0.91
CA LEU A 228 19.25 -18.67 -1.27
C LEU A 228 19.15 -17.18 -1.62
N LEU A 229 18.06 -16.75 -2.25
CA LEU A 229 17.91 -15.38 -2.77
C LEU A 229 17.65 -14.31 -1.69
N LEU A 230 16.92 -14.65 -0.61
CA LEU A 230 16.71 -13.73 0.52
C LEU A 230 18.01 -13.40 1.26
N GLY A 231 19.03 -14.26 1.15
CA GLY A 231 20.34 -14.07 1.76
C GLY A 231 21.29 -13.16 0.99
N VAL A 232 21.10 -12.95 -0.32
CA VAL A 232 22.03 -12.15 -1.14
C VAL A 232 21.92 -10.65 -0.80
N LYS A 233 20.71 -10.14 -0.58
CA LYS A 233 20.50 -8.73 -0.20
C LYS A 233 21.05 -8.41 1.19
N SER A 234 20.87 -9.30 2.16
CA SER A 234 21.37 -9.08 3.53
C SER A 234 22.90 -9.11 3.63
N GLN A 235 23.59 -9.64 2.60
CA GLN A 235 25.05 -9.64 2.52
C GLN A 235 25.65 -8.32 2.01
N TYR A 236 24.87 -7.47 1.31
CA TYR A 236 25.37 -6.23 0.71
C TYR A 236 24.51 -5.04 1.14
N SER A 237 25.07 -4.17 1.97
CA SER A 237 24.45 -2.89 2.34
C SER A 237 24.75 -1.85 1.26
N ILE A 238 23.81 -1.67 0.33
CA ILE A 238 23.90 -0.58 -0.66
C ILE A 238 23.28 0.68 -0.05
N ILE A 239 24.04 1.77 -0.01
CA ILE A 239 23.61 3.07 0.52
C ILE A 239 22.44 3.59 -0.32
N ASN A 240 21.43 4.20 0.31
CA ASN A 240 20.33 4.88 -0.39
C ASN A 240 20.55 6.40 -0.35
N PRO A 241 20.76 7.08 -1.50
CA PRO A 241 21.03 8.51 -1.55
C PRO A 241 19.74 9.38 -1.49
N ILE A 242 18.55 8.77 -1.53
CA ILE A 242 17.27 9.49 -1.58
C ILE A 242 16.80 9.77 -0.16
N LEU A 243 17.13 10.95 0.38
CA LEU A 243 16.76 11.35 1.73
C LEU A 243 16.34 12.83 1.75
N PRO A 244 15.31 13.21 2.55
CA PRO A 244 14.84 14.59 2.65
C PRO A 244 15.70 15.37 3.65
N LEU A 245 16.94 15.64 3.27
CA LEU A 245 17.96 16.24 4.13
C LEU A 245 18.09 17.75 3.93
N MET A 246 18.31 18.45 5.03
CA MET A 246 18.62 19.89 5.10
C MET A 246 19.81 20.13 6.02
N GLU A 247 20.47 21.28 5.88
CA GLU A 247 21.58 21.71 6.74
C GLU A 247 21.08 22.65 7.84
N ASP A 248 21.51 22.40 9.07
CA ASP A 248 21.28 23.28 10.21
C ASP A 248 22.31 24.43 10.18
N ASP A 249 21.81 25.66 10.22
CA ASP A 249 22.51 26.91 9.84
C ASP A 249 23.50 27.40 10.94
N LEU A 250 23.94 26.52 11.84
CA LEU A 250 24.68 26.87 13.06
C LEU A 250 26.21 26.97 12.92
N SER A 251 26.77 26.87 11.71
CA SER A 251 28.22 27.11 11.49
C SER A 251 28.46 28.21 10.45
N PRO A 252 29.15 29.32 10.82
CA PRO A 252 29.66 30.25 9.82
C PRO A 252 30.74 29.53 9.00
N SER A 253 30.45 29.25 7.74
CA SER A 253 31.43 28.71 6.80
C SER A 253 32.51 29.76 6.55
N ASN A 254 33.75 29.45 6.93
CA ASN A 254 34.94 30.13 6.43
C ASN A 254 35.06 29.77 4.94
N ASP A 255 34.62 30.66 4.06
CA ASP A 255 34.83 30.56 2.62
C ASP A 255 36.34 30.72 2.32
N GLY A 256 37.06 29.61 2.39
CA GLY A 256 38.38 29.45 1.79
C GLY A 256 38.20 28.89 0.38
N ASP A 257 38.37 29.76 -0.61
CA ASP A 257 38.44 29.43 -2.04
C ASP A 257 39.61 28.46 -2.31
N HIS A 258 39.32 27.16 -2.25
CA HIS A 258 40.19 26.13 -2.80
C HIS A 258 39.43 25.39 -3.90
N GLY A 259 39.60 25.91 -5.12
CA GLY A 259 39.27 25.24 -6.36
C GLY A 259 40.05 23.93 -6.51
N GLY A 260 39.54 22.86 -5.90
CA GLY A 260 39.93 21.49 -6.20
C GLY A 260 39.02 20.92 -7.29
N ASN A 261 39.56 20.76 -8.50
CA ASN A 261 38.95 19.95 -9.55
C ASN A 261 38.79 18.50 -9.04
N VAL A 262 37.58 18.11 -8.65
CA VAL A 262 37.24 16.71 -8.44
C VAL A 262 37.08 16.09 -9.83
N GLY A 263 37.92 15.11 -10.14
CA GLY A 263 38.06 14.50 -11.45
C GLY A 263 36.72 14.08 -12.07
N GLU A 264 36.53 14.50 -13.32
CA GLU A 264 35.44 14.07 -14.18
C GLU A 264 35.54 12.56 -14.44
N ASN A 265 34.78 11.76 -13.68
CA ASN A 265 34.44 10.42 -14.13
C ASN A 265 33.41 10.56 -15.26
N HIS A 266 33.87 10.46 -16.51
CA HIS A 266 33.13 10.69 -17.75
C HIS A 266 31.89 9.80 -18.01
N HIS A 267 31.37 9.07 -17.01
CA HIS A 267 30.38 8.01 -17.19
C HIS A 267 29.19 8.04 -16.22
N THR A 268 29.03 9.03 -15.34
CA THR A 268 27.95 9.03 -14.31
C THR A 268 27.12 10.32 -14.38
N ILE A 269 25.78 10.20 -14.37
CA ILE A 269 24.87 11.35 -14.53
C ILE A 269 24.99 12.28 -13.32
N GLY A 270 25.25 13.57 -13.55
CA GLY A 270 25.42 14.59 -12.51
C GLY A 270 24.18 15.48 -12.29
N PHE A 271 24.23 16.32 -11.25
CA PHE A 271 23.26 17.41 -11.07
C PHE A 271 23.55 18.56 -12.03
N HIS A 272 22.50 19.19 -12.58
CA HIS A 272 22.67 20.41 -13.37
C HIS A 272 23.01 21.60 -12.45
N SER A 273 24.25 22.07 -12.48
CA SER A 273 24.67 23.30 -11.79
C SER A 273 24.07 24.54 -12.45
N SER A 274 22.81 24.88 -12.13
CA SER A 274 22.31 26.23 -12.37
C SER A 274 22.58 27.08 -11.14
N SER A 275 23.62 27.92 -11.25
CA SER A 275 23.81 29.08 -10.39
C SER A 275 22.60 29.99 -10.54
N ASN A 276 21.65 29.97 -9.60
CA ASN A 276 20.80 31.12 -9.33
C ASN A 276 20.18 31.09 -7.93
N ASN A 277 20.23 32.27 -7.29
CA ASN A 277 19.67 32.69 -5.99
C ASN A 277 20.31 32.10 -4.72
N LYS A 278 21.38 32.75 -4.27
CA LYS A 278 22.11 32.50 -3.01
C LYS A 278 21.29 32.75 -1.72
N ASN A 279 20.11 33.36 -1.79
CA ASN A 279 19.39 33.80 -0.59
C ASN A 279 18.21 32.91 -0.15
N GLU A 280 17.66 32.04 -1.00
CA GLU A 280 16.49 31.20 -0.64
C GLU A 280 16.84 29.73 -0.32
N ASN A 281 18.07 29.31 -0.60
CA ASN A 281 18.53 27.92 -0.53
C ASN A 281 19.49 27.63 0.64
N LYS A 282 19.52 28.49 1.66
CA LYS A 282 20.54 28.45 2.72
C LYS A 282 20.50 27.15 3.55
N SER A 283 19.32 26.54 3.70
CA SER A 283 19.12 25.29 4.45
C SER A 283 19.24 24.01 3.62
N LEU A 284 19.55 24.09 2.32
CA LEU A 284 19.65 22.89 1.47
C LEU A 284 21.09 22.37 1.41
N LEU A 285 21.25 21.05 1.31
CA LEU A 285 22.54 20.45 1.00
C LEU A 285 23.10 21.02 -0.30
N LEU A 286 24.38 21.39 -0.28
CA LEU A 286 25.06 21.86 -1.49
C LEU A 286 25.04 20.75 -2.58
N PRO A 287 24.89 21.10 -3.86
CA PRO A 287 24.96 20.14 -4.96
C PRO A 287 26.26 19.31 -5.00
N LYS A 288 27.35 19.84 -4.44
CA LYS A 288 28.65 19.15 -4.28
C LYS A 288 28.58 18.02 -3.24
N ASP A 289 27.82 18.19 -2.18
CA ASP A 289 27.67 17.18 -1.12
C ASP A 289 26.68 16.09 -1.56
N MET A 290 25.66 16.47 -2.33
CA MET A 290 24.78 15.51 -2.99
C MET A 290 25.50 14.70 -4.07
N SER A 291 26.43 15.28 -4.83
CA SER A 291 27.23 14.51 -5.79
C SER A 291 28.20 13.55 -5.09
N LYS A 292 28.74 13.90 -3.92
CA LYS A 292 29.50 12.96 -3.06
C LYS A 292 28.62 11.77 -2.64
N LEU A 293 27.38 12.02 -2.18
CA LEU A 293 26.45 10.95 -1.80
C LEU A 293 26.09 10.03 -2.97
N ILE A 294 25.87 10.58 -4.16
CA ILE A 294 25.62 9.79 -5.38
C ILE A 294 26.87 9.00 -5.80
N ASN A 295 28.05 9.59 -5.73
CA ASN A 295 29.31 8.87 -6.01
C ASN A 295 29.57 7.76 -5.00
N GLN A 296 29.09 7.88 -3.76
CA GLN A 296 29.12 6.78 -2.81
C GLN A 296 28.01 5.76 -3.01
N HIS A 297 26.91 6.10 -3.68
CA HIS A 297 25.92 5.12 -4.14
C HIS A 297 26.46 4.27 -5.31
N THR A 298 27.38 4.78 -6.13
CA THR A 298 27.90 4.05 -7.30
C THR A 298 28.95 2.99 -6.96
N GLN A 299 29.77 3.19 -5.92
CA GLN A 299 30.84 2.24 -5.56
C GLN A 299 30.37 0.89 -4.96
N PRO A 300 29.40 0.83 -4.03
CA PRO A 300 28.95 -0.42 -3.40
C PRO A 300 28.30 -1.41 -4.38
N PRO A 301 27.44 -0.99 -5.34
CA PRO A 301 26.92 -1.88 -6.38
C PRO A 301 28.02 -2.52 -7.22
N ASP A 302 29.08 -1.79 -7.58
CA ASP A 302 30.17 -2.34 -8.39
C ASP A 302 31.01 -3.36 -7.60
N ALA A 303 31.25 -3.09 -6.32
CA ALA A 303 31.91 -4.03 -5.43
C ALA A 303 31.05 -5.29 -5.19
N ALA A 304 29.74 -5.12 -5.03
CA ALA A 304 28.80 -6.22 -4.87
C ALA A 304 28.73 -7.08 -6.14
N ILE A 305 28.62 -6.46 -7.32
CA ILE A 305 28.62 -7.18 -8.62
C ILE A 305 29.91 -7.98 -8.80
N LYS A 306 31.08 -7.37 -8.56
CA LYS A 306 32.38 -8.08 -8.62
C LYS A 306 32.47 -9.24 -7.62
N SER A 307 31.94 -9.06 -6.41
CA SER A 307 31.89 -10.14 -5.42
C SER A 307 30.91 -11.25 -5.81
N LEU A 308 29.83 -10.94 -6.52
CA LEU A 308 28.89 -11.94 -7.06
C LEU A 308 29.55 -12.73 -8.19
N GLU A 309 30.27 -12.06 -9.10
CA GLU A 309 31.02 -12.71 -10.18
C GLU A 309 32.09 -13.67 -9.64
N GLY A 310 32.75 -13.31 -8.52
CA GLY A 310 33.73 -14.19 -7.86
C GLY A 310 33.11 -15.38 -7.10
N LYS A 311 31.90 -15.23 -6.55
CA LYS A 311 31.19 -16.30 -5.80
C LYS A 311 30.41 -17.26 -6.72
N TRP A 312 29.95 -16.78 -7.86
CA TRP A 312 29.17 -17.55 -8.85
C TRP A 312 29.84 -17.47 -10.24
N PRO A 313 30.85 -18.31 -10.51
CA PRO A 313 31.52 -18.34 -11.80
C PRO A 313 30.57 -18.81 -12.92
N SER A 314 30.71 -18.20 -14.10
CA SER A 314 29.81 -18.39 -15.24
C SER A 314 29.89 -19.76 -15.92
N ASP A 315 30.86 -20.62 -15.58
CA ASP A 315 31.24 -21.78 -16.41
C ASP A 315 31.05 -23.18 -15.80
N GLU A 316 30.51 -23.32 -14.58
CA GLU A 316 30.24 -24.67 -14.03
C GLU A 316 28.76 -25.05 -14.14
N SER A 317 28.52 -26.09 -14.94
CA SER A 317 27.24 -26.67 -15.37
C SER A 317 26.40 -27.29 -14.23
N ALA A 318 26.66 -26.92 -12.98
CA ALA A 318 26.02 -27.43 -11.77
C ALA A 318 25.34 -26.36 -10.90
N CYS A 319 25.52 -25.05 -11.15
CA CYS A 319 24.92 -24.00 -10.32
C CYS A 319 23.52 -23.57 -10.83
N LEU A 320 22.53 -23.54 -9.93
CA LEU A 320 21.13 -23.15 -10.22
C LEU A 320 20.93 -21.63 -10.42
N LEU A 321 21.98 -20.83 -10.21
CA LEU A 321 21.98 -19.37 -10.27
C LEU A 321 23.26 -18.90 -10.96
N SER A 322 23.13 -18.04 -11.97
CA SER A 322 24.25 -17.37 -12.61
C SER A 322 24.54 -16.01 -11.98
N SER A 323 25.78 -15.54 -12.10
CA SER A 323 26.18 -14.17 -11.76
C SER A 323 25.27 -13.11 -12.40
N SER A 324 24.79 -13.36 -13.62
CA SER A 324 23.87 -12.48 -14.36
C SER A 324 22.49 -12.38 -13.72
N GLU A 325 21.93 -13.49 -13.23
CA GLU A 325 20.64 -13.54 -12.54
C GLU A 325 20.74 -12.96 -11.13
N ALA A 326 21.81 -13.28 -10.41
CA ALA A 326 22.09 -12.71 -9.09
C ALA A 326 22.24 -11.17 -9.17
N THR A 327 22.91 -10.66 -10.21
CA THR A 327 23.04 -9.23 -10.47
C THR A 327 21.70 -8.57 -10.78
N LEU A 328 20.87 -9.19 -11.64
CA LEU A 328 19.53 -8.70 -11.96
C LEU A 328 18.64 -8.64 -10.71
N LEU A 329 18.69 -9.65 -9.85
CA LEU A 329 17.92 -9.72 -8.62
C LEU A 329 18.40 -8.73 -7.56
N LEU A 330 19.71 -8.56 -7.42
CA LEU A 330 20.29 -7.55 -6.53
C LEU A 330 19.86 -6.13 -6.95
N LEU A 331 20.04 -5.79 -8.23
CA LEU A 331 19.71 -4.46 -8.74
C LEU A 331 18.20 -4.20 -8.74
N SER A 332 17.37 -5.17 -9.11
CA SER A 332 15.91 -5.03 -9.01
C SER A 332 15.44 -4.84 -7.57
N SER A 333 16.06 -5.54 -6.60
CA SER A 333 15.75 -5.32 -5.19
C SER A 333 16.15 -3.94 -4.72
N HIS A 334 17.30 -3.44 -5.15
CA HIS A 334 17.74 -2.09 -4.80
C HIS A 334 16.83 -1.02 -5.42
N LEU A 335 16.43 -1.21 -6.68
CA LEU A 335 15.49 -0.33 -7.36
C LEU A 335 14.12 -0.26 -6.66
N ILE A 336 13.62 -1.38 -6.13
CA ILE A 336 12.40 -1.40 -5.30
C ILE A 336 12.57 -0.53 -4.06
N ASP A 337 13.71 -0.62 -3.38
CA ASP A 337 13.99 0.17 -2.18
C ASP A 337 14.14 1.65 -2.50
N LEU A 338 14.82 2.01 -3.59
CA LEU A 338 14.94 3.39 -4.07
C LEU A 338 13.56 3.98 -4.40
N SER A 339 12.70 3.24 -5.10
CA SER A 339 11.34 3.70 -5.44
C SER A 339 10.46 3.87 -4.20
N LYS A 340 10.54 2.95 -3.22
CA LYS A 340 9.82 3.09 -1.95
C LYS A 340 10.30 4.30 -1.18
N GLN A 341 11.62 4.45 -1.04
CA GLN A 341 12.20 5.58 -0.33
C GLN A 341 11.82 6.92 -0.96
N TYR A 342 11.78 7.01 -2.29
CA TYR A 342 11.32 8.22 -2.98
C TYR A 342 9.87 8.58 -2.61
N ILE A 343 8.96 7.60 -2.67
CA ILE A 343 7.54 7.79 -2.29
C ILE A 343 7.43 8.19 -0.81
N ASP A 344 8.17 7.53 0.07
CA ASP A 344 8.19 7.82 1.51
C ASP A 344 8.72 9.24 1.78
N CYS A 345 9.72 9.71 1.02
CA CYS A 345 10.22 11.09 1.11
C CYS A 345 9.14 12.11 0.72
N MET A 346 8.40 11.86 -0.36
CA MET A 346 7.30 12.74 -0.79
C MET A 346 6.17 12.78 0.25
N SER A 347 5.79 11.60 0.78
CA SER A 347 4.80 11.51 1.86
C SER A 347 5.28 12.20 3.14
N TYR A 348 6.58 12.14 3.45
CA TYR A 348 7.17 12.84 4.60
C TYR A 348 7.00 14.36 4.48
N VAL A 349 7.34 14.94 3.32
CA VAL A 349 7.19 16.38 3.05
C VAL A 349 5.73 16.83 3.20
N GLU A 350 4.76 16.04 2.73
CA GLU A 350 3.35 16.36 2.91
C GLU A 350 2.90 16.23 4.38
N SER A 351 3.35 15.19 5.09
CA SER A 351 3.02 15.03 6.52
C SER A 351 3.57 16.17 7.36
N MET A 352 4.75 16.69 6.99
CA MET A 352 5.37 17.85 7.61
C MET A 352 4.52 19.11 7.38
N LEU A 353 4.00 19.30 6.17
CA LEU A 353 3.05 20.40 5.87
C LEU A 353 1.74 20.28 6.65
N GLU A 354 1.18 19.06 6.74
CA GLU A 354 -0.03 18.81 7.53
C GLU A 354 0.21 19.11 9.01
N THR A 355 1.35 18.70 9.57
CA THR A 355 1.72 18.95 10.96
C THR A 355 1.84 20.44 11.24
N GLN A 356 2.57 21.18 10.40
CA GLN A 356 2.71 22.63 10.53
C GLN A 356 1.37 23.36 10.41
N LEU A 357 0.45 22.87 9.56
CA LEU A 357 -0.90 23.42 9.45
C LEU A 357 -1.73 23.15 10.71
N VAL A 358 -1.63 21.94 11.27
CA VAL A 358 -2.31 21.58 12.53
C VAL A 358 -1.77 22.41 13.69
N ASP A 359 -0.47 22.64 13.76
CA ASP A 359 0.16 23.47 14.79
C ASP A 359 -0.27 24.94 14.66
N ALA A 360 -0.40 25.45 13.43
CA ALA A 360 -0.85 26.81 13.18
C ALA A 360 -2.34 27.03 13.50
N ILE A 361 -3.21 26.05 13.22
CA ILE A 361 -4.66 26.12 13.48
C ILE A 361 -4.97 25.74 14.95
N GLY A 362 -4.16 24.88 15.55
CA GLY A 362 -4.23 24.46 16.96
C GLY A 362 -5.09 23.22 17.25
N LYS A 363 -5.90 22.72 16.30
CA LYS A 363 -6.68 21.48 16.50
C LYS A 363 -7.14 20.81 15.20
N ARG A 364 -7.01 19.48 15.13
CA ARG A 364 -7.66 18.63 14.13
C ARG A 364 -9.05 18.19 14.59
N LEU A 365 -10.08 18.47 13.80
CA LEU A 365 -11.45 18.00 14.08
C LEU A 365 -11.59 16.52 13.77
N THR A 366 -11.99 15.74 14.77
CA THR A 366 -12.27 14.31 14.64
C THR A 366 -13.78 14.04 14.62
N PRO A 367 -14.23 12.86 14.16
CA PRO A 367 -15.65 12.47 14.26
C PRO A 367 -16.17 12.53 15.71
N ASN A 368 -15.33 12.22 16.70
CA ASN A 368 -15.70 12.27 18.11
C ASN A 368 -15.95 13.70 18.61
N ASP A 369 -15.24 14.69 18.04
CA ASP A 369 -15.51 16.11 18.35
C ASP A 369 -16.89 16.52 17.84
N LEU A 370 -17.30 16.06 16.65
CA LEU A 370 -18.64 16.33 16.13
C LEU A 370 -19.69 15.66 17.02
N ASP A 371 -19.49 14.41 17.44
CA ASP A 371 -20.43 13.71 18.32
C ASP A 371 -20.66 14.47 19.64
N LYS A 372 -19.57 14.95 20.27
CA LYS A 372 -19.64 15.76 21.49
C LYS A 372 -20.36 17.08 21.24
N PHE A 373 -20.03 17.76 20.14
CA PHE A 373 -20.68 19.00 19.73
C PHE A 373 -22.19 18.81 19.55
N VAL A 374 -22.59 17.80 18.79
CA VAL A 374 -24.00 17.51 18.51
C VAL A 374 -24.74 17.13 19.79
N LYS A 375 -24.19 16.26 20.64
CA LYS A 375 -24.82 15.90 21.93
C LYS A 375 -25.04 17.14 22.80
N TYR A 376 -24.03 18.01 22.91
CA TYR A 376 -24.11 19.24 23.69
C TYR A 376 -25.17 20.21 23.15
N HIS A 377 -25.21 20.42 21.84
CA HIS A 377 -26.18 21.34 21.22
C HIS A 377 -27.60 20.78 21.21
N ASN A 378 -27.78 19.49 20.93
CA ASN A 378 -29.09 18.85 20.98
C ASN A 378 -29.69 18.91 22.37
N ALA A 379 -28.91 18.72 23.43
CA ALA A 379 -29.38 18.85 24.81
C ALA A 379 -29.86 20.26 25.16
N ARG A 380 -29.32 21.30 24.49
CA ARG A 380 -29.72 22.71 24.72
C ARG A 380 -30.86 23.17 23.81
N LEU A 381 -30.92 22.67 22.58
CA LEU A 381 -31.86 23.14 21.55
C LEU A 381 -33.16 22.33 21.52
N LEU A 382 -33.10 21.03 21.82
CA LEU A 382 -34.25 20.14 21.72
C LEU A 382 -34.96 20.03 23.07
N SER A 383 -36.29 20.12 23.05
CA SER A 383 -37.16 19.99 24.21
C SER A 383 -38.29 19.00 23.89
N PRO A 384 -38.35 17.83 24.54
CA PRO A 384 -37.46 17.34 25.60
C PRO A 384 -36.06 16.95 25.08
N MET A 385 -35.06 16.96 25.97
CA MET A 385 -33.69 16.55 25.63
C MET A 385 -33.63 15.05 25.27
N PRO A 386 -32.83 14.64 24.27
CA PRO A 386 -32.58 13.23 23.99
C PRO A 386 -32.01 12.51 25.22
N GLN A 387 -32.51 11.30 25.52
CA GLN A 387 -32.06 10.47 26.63
C GLN A 387 -31.43 9.18 26.13
N PRO A 388 -30.48 8.57 26.87
CA PRO A 388 -29.92 7.28 26.50
C PRO A 388 -31.05 6.23 26.39
N PHE A 389 -31.09 5.49 25.29
CA PHE A 389 -32.01 4.37 25.10
C PHE A 389 -31.53 3.22 25.99
N SER A 390 -32.00 3.24 27.24
CA SER A 390 -31.71 2.24 28.26
C SER A 390 -32.92 2.16 29.18
N HIS A 391 -33.70 1.09 29.02
CA HIS A 391 -34.97 0.92 29.71
C HIS A 391 -34.95 -0.33 30.57
N ALA A 392 -35.34 -0.16 31.83
CA ALA A 392 -35.56 -1.25 32.76
C ALA A 392 -36.88 -1.96 32.42
N ILE A 393 -36.82 -3.28 32.25
CA ILE A 393 -38.01 -4.11 32.06
C ILE A 393 -38.53 -4.46 33.45
N CYS A 394 -39.71 -3.98 33.79
CA CYS A 394 -40.31 -4.19 35.11
C CYS A 394 -41.80 -4.49 35.01
N CYS A 395 -42.27 -5.35 35.92
CA CYS A 395 -43.69 -5.47 36.20
C CYS A 395 -44.12 -4.33 37.14
N PRO A 396 -45.37 -3.84 37.06
CA PRO A 396 -45.87 -2.84 37.99
C PRO A 396 -45.65 -3.27 39.44
N ARG A 397 -45.02 -2.41 40.26
CA ARG A 397 -44.71 -2.64 41.70
C ARG A 397 -43.63 -3.69 42.00
N HIS A 398 -42.85 -4.13 41.02
CA HIS A 398 -41.73 -5.07 41.23
C HIS A 398 -40.38 -4.47 40.84
N ASN A 399 -39.30 -5.07 41.34
CA ASN A 399 -37.94 -4.75 40.93
C ASN A 399 -37.74 -5.06 39.43
N PRO A 400 -36.81 -4.37 38.75
CA PRO A 400 -36.50 -4.64 37.35
C PRO A 400 -36.11 -6.09 37.13
N VAL A 401 -36.79 -6.74 36.18
CA VAL A 401 -36.55 -8.11 35.72
C VAL A 401 -35.35 -8.15 34.76
N GLY A 402 -35.10 -7.05 34.06
CA GLY A 402 -34.03 -6.92 33.09
C GLY A 402 -33.86 -5.51 32.55
N LEU A 403 -33.07 -5.39 31.48
CA LEU A 403 -32.75 -4.14 30.80
C LEU A 403 -32.71 -4.36 29.29
N ILE A 404 -33.17 -3.37 28.54
CA ILE A 404 -33.03 -3.26 27.09
C ILE A 404 -32.35 -1.94 26.75
N ALA A 405 -31.31 -1.98 25.91
CA ALA A 405 -30.55 -0.82 25.49
C ALA A 405 -30.10 -0.94 24.03
N ILE A 406 -29.77 0.18 23.40
CA ILE A 406 -29.14 0.22 22.07
C ILE A 406 -27.78 0.87 22.25
N ASP A 407 -26.74 0.08 22.07
CA ASP A 407 -25.35 0.47 22.28
C ASP A 407 -24.64 0.72 20.95
N ILE A 408 -23.61 1.56 21.00
CA ILE A 408 -22.64 1.74 19.91
C ILE A 408 -21.52 0.71 20.12
N ASP A 409 -21.09 0.04 19.05
CA ASP A 409 -20.00 -0.93 19.09
C ASP A 409 -18.65 -0.23 18.88
N ASN A 410 -18.18 0.43 19.93
CA ASN A 410 -16.94 1.20 19.95
C ASN A 410 -15.99 0.77 21.09
N GLY A 411 -16.20 -0.39 21.70
CA GLY A 411 -15.39 -0.92 22.80
C GLY A 411 -15.76 -0.37 24.19
N GLU A 412 -16.46 0.76 24.24
CA GLU A 412 -17.11 1.30 25.44
C GLU A 412 -18.63 1.10 25.33
N THR A 413 -19.31 0.75 26.43
CA THR A 413 -20.78 0.67 26.48
C THR A 413 -21.38 2.07 26.50
N GLU A 414 -21.48 2.70 25.32
CA GLU A 414 -22.18 3.98 25.15
C GLU A 414 -23.54 3.77 24.48
N CYS A 415 -24.62 4.13 25.19
CA CYS A 415 -25.98 4.04 24.66
C CYS A 415 -26.28 5.17 23.66
N VAL A 416 -27.06 4.83 22.64
CA VAL A 416 -27.62 5.78 21.68
C VAL A 416 -28.61 6.69 22.39
N HIS A 417 -28.55 8.00 22.10
CA HIS A 417 -29.51 8.96 22.64
C HIS A 417 -30.71 9.08 21.72
N THR A 418 -31.91 8.93 22.28
CA THR A 418 -33.18 8.94 21.55
C THR A 418 -34.16 9.93 22.15
N HIS A 419 -35.04 10.48 21.31
CA HIS A 419 -36.25 11.14 21.79
C HIS A 419 -37.31 10.07 22.03
N SER A 420 -37.96 10.12 23.18
CA SER A 420 -39.05 9.21 23.53
C SER A 420 -40.37 9.96 23.61
N ARG A 421 -41.41 9.43 22.99
CA ARG A 421 -42.78 9.92 23.14
C ARG A 421 -43.71 8.77 23.50
N GLU A 422 -44.52 8.96 24.55
CA GLU A 422 -45.58 8.00 24.90
C GLU A 422 -46.71 8.10 23.86
N VAL A 423 -47.11 6.96 23.32
CA VAL A 423 -48.20 6.84 22.34
C VAL A 423 -49.51 6.71 23.11
N ILE A 424 -50.48 7.58 22.82
CA ILE A 424 -51.75 7.70 23.56
C ILE A 424 -52.65 6.47 23.36
N GLN A 425 -52.42 5.69 22.29
CA GLN A 425 -53.19 4.49 21.98
C GLN A 425 -52.70 3.30 22.83
N SER A 426 -53.60 2.71 23.61
CA SER A 426 -53.24 1.91 24.79
C SER A 426 -53.21 0.40 24.59
N SER A 427 -53.54 -0.13 23.40
CA SER A 427 -53.51 -1.59 23.18
C SER A 427 -52.84 -1.98 21.86
N LEU A 428 -51.81 -2.82 21.95
CA LEU A 428 -51.14 -3.45 20.83
C LEU A 428 -51.61 -4.90 20.72
N LYS A 429 -52.12 -5.28 19.55
CA LYS A 429 -52.57 -6.64 19.24
C LYS A 429 -51.44 -7.42 18.59
N VAL A 430 -51.13 -8.59 19.14
CA VAL A 430 -50.13 -9.52 18.61
C VAL A 430 -50.83 -10.86 18.35
N PRO A 431 -51.19 -11.19 17.09
CA PRO A 431 -51.77 -12.48 16.76
C PRO A 431 -50.70 -13.56 16.90
N PHE A 432 -50.93 -14.54 17.78
CA PHE A 432 -50.02 -15.67 17.98
C PHE A 432 -50.43 -16.89 17.16
N SER A 433 -51.74 -17.04 16.91
CA SER A 433 -52.32 -18.08 16.06
C SER A 433 -53.63 -17.58 15.45
N ALA A 434 -54.22 -18.36 14.53
CA ALA A 434 -55.53 -18.05 13.96
C ALA A 434 -56.65 -17.90 15.02
N ALA A 435 -56.47 -18.46 16.21
CA ALA A 435 -57.44 -18.43 17.30
C ALA A 435 -57.01 -17.59 18.52
N THR A 436 -55.77 -17.09 18.58
CA THR A 436 -55.24 -16.41 19.78
C THR A 436 -54.59 -15.09 19.44
N ILE A 437 -55.14 -14.00 20.00
CA ILE A 437 -54.61 -12.65 19.89
C ILE A 437 -54.22 -12.17 21.28
N LEU A 438 -52.94 -11.86 21.47
CA LEU A 438 -52.43 -11.25 22.69
C LEU A 438 -52.69 -9.75 22.65
N HIS A 439 -53.30 -9.22 23.70
CA HIS A 439 -53.52 -7.79 23.87
C HIS A 439 -52.52 -7.24 24.89
N LEU A 440 -51.56 -6.46 24.41
CA LEU A 440 -50.59 -5.77 25.24
C LEU A 440 -51.14 -4.39 25.60
N THR A 441 -51.48 -4.20 26.87
CA THR A 441 -52.07 -2.95 27.41
C THR A 441 -51.05 -2.06 28.13
N GLY A 442 -49.76 -2.43 28.05
CA GLY A 442 -48.67 -1.64 28.61
C GLY A 442 -48.49 -0.30 27.90
N LYS A 443 -47.74 0.60 28.55
CA LYS A 443 -47.35 1.87 27.94
C LYS A 443 -46.53 1.63 26.68
N GLN A 444 -46.82 2.39 25.64
CA GLN A 444 -46.14 2.30 24.36
C GLN A 444 -45.30 3.55 24.14
N TYR A 445 -44.05 3.38 23.73
CA TYR A 445 -43.12 4.46 23.50
C TYR A 445 -42.58 4.40 22.08
N LEU A 446 -42.65 5.53 21.38
CA LEU A 446 -41.95 5.73 20.12
C LEU A 446 -40.59 6.35 20.42
N HIS A 447 -39.53 5.74 19.89
CA HIS A 447 -38.16 6.22 20.02
C HIS A 447 -37.62 6.69 18.68
N GLU A 448 -37.11 7.92 18.64
CA GLU A 448 -36.49 8.50 17.46
C GLU A 448 -34.99 8.69 17.70
N TYR A 449 -34.18 8.23 16.75
CA TYR A 449 -32.73 8.40 16.73
C TYR A 449 -32.30 9.12 15.45
N THR A 450 -31.54 10.20 15.60
CA THR A 450 -30.91 10.91 14.49
C THR A 450 -29.41 10.61 14.46
N ASN A 451 -28.94 9.95 13.40
CA ASN A 451 -27.53 9.61 13.24
C ASN A 451 -26.77 10.70 12.47
N HIS A 452 -25.82 11.36 13.15
CA HIS A 452 -24.93 12.35 12.53
C HIS A 452 -23.60 11.69 12.17
N ARG A 453 -23.07 11.99 10.97
CA ARG A 453 -21.83 11.38 10.48
C ARG A 453 -20.84 12.45 10.03
N PHE A 454 -19.59 12.30 10.45
CA PHE A 454 -18.45 13.07 9.97
C PHE A 454 -17.45 12.13 9.27
N GLY A 455 -17.14 12.42 8.01
CA GLY A 455 -16.25 11.58 7.21
C GLY A 455 -16.77 10.17 6.97
N LYS A 456 -15.86 9.20 6.81
CA LYS A 456 -16.19 7.80 6.50
C LYS A 456 -16.56 6.95 7.73
N ASN A 457 -16.72 7.53 8.91
CA ASN A 457 -17.02 6.76 10.12
C ASN A 457 -18.40 6.08 10.01
N SER A 458 -18.45 4.76 10.20
CA SER A 458 -19.68 3.98 10.31
C SER A 458 -19.74 3.35 11.69
N LYS A 459 -20.54 3.94 12.58
CA LYS A 459 -20.83 3.35 13.87
C LYS A 459 -21.73 2.14 13.66
N ARG A 460 -21.36 1.01 14.27
CA ARG A 460 -22.21 -0.18 14.36
C ARG A 460 -23.05 -0.04 15.62
N HIS A 461 -24.32 -0.43 15.52
CA HIS A 461 -25.26 -0.36 16.63
C HIS A 461 -25.69 -1.76 17.01
N GLN A 462 -25.93 -2.01 18.29
CA GLN A 462 -26.33 -3.31 18.80
C GLN A 462 -27.47 -3.13 19.80
N LEU A 463 -28.54 -3.91 19.65
CA LEU A 463 -29.57 -4.06 20.67
C LEU A 463 -29.08 -5.03 21.72
N VAL A 464 -29.03 -4.58 22.97
CA VAL A 464 -28.59 -5.35 24.12
C VAL A 464 -29.77 -5.58 25.05
N ALA A 465 -30.11 -6.84 25.28
CA ALA A 465 -31.13 -7.25 26.24
C ALA A 465 -30.48 -8.12 27.32
N ARG A 466 -30.71 -7.79 28.60
CA ARG A 466 -30.10 -8.50 29.74
C ARG A 466 -31.14 -8.81 30.81
N ALA A 467 -31.20 -10.05 31.26
CA ALA A 467 -32.01 -10.44 32.42
C ALA A 467 -31.23 -10.33 33.73
N GLN A 468 -31.92 -10.05 34.83
CA GLN A 468 -31.35 -10.18 36.18
C GLN A 468 -31.26 -11.65 36.62
N GLN A 469 -30.65 -11.89 37.77
CA GLN A 469 -30.62 -13.22 38.36
C GLN A 469 -32.03 -13.65 38.77
N PHE A 470 -32.40 -14.91 38.51
CA PHE A 470 -33.72 -15.47 38.85
C PHE A 470 -34.90 -14.71 38.21
N SER A 471 -34.68 -14.13 37.02
CA SER A 471 -35.62 -13.30 36.30
C SER A 471 -35.67 -13.70 34.83
N SER A 472 -36.81 -13.52 34.17
CA SER A 472 -36.98 -13.81 32.75
C SER A 472 -37.97 -12.86 32.07
N PHE A 473 -37.73 -12.50 30.82
CA PHE A 473 -38.69 -11.80 29.98
C PHE A 473 -38.63 -12.28 28.53
N ILE A 474 -39.71 -12.04 27.78
CA ILE A 474 -39.83 -12.42 26.37
C ILE A 474 -39.64 -11.17 25.51
N MET A 475 -38.78 -11.25 24.52
CA MET A 475 -38.60 -10.24 23.50
C MET A 475 -39.18 -10.75 22.17
N ILE A 476 -40.07 -9.98 21.56
CA ILE A 476 -40.72 -10.31 20.29
C ILE A 476 -40.29 -9.29 19.25
N ILE A 477 -39.90 -9.75 18.07
CA ILE A 477 -39.63 -8.89 16.91
C ILE A 477 -40.67 -9.17 15.82
N GLY A 478 -41.10 -8.11 15.13
CA GLY A 478 -42.16 -8.20 14.14
C GLY A 478 -42.30 -6.93 13.33
N ASN A 479 -43.23 -6.95 12.39
CA ASN A 479 -43.56 -5.80 11.55
C ASN A 479 -44.89 -5.19 12.01
N MET A 480 -44.98 -3.86 12.11
CA MET A 480 -46.27 -3.20 12.33
C MET A 480 -47.09 -3.25 11.03
N THR A 481 -48.25 -3.90 11.06
CA THR A 481 -49.17 -3.96 9.89
C THR A 481 -50.15 -2.79 9.87
N ASN A 482 -50.50 -2.28 11.04
CA ASN A 482 -51.23 -1.03 11.23
C ASN A 482 -50.79 -0.40 12.57
N ALA A 483 -51.34 0.76 12.95
CA ALA A 483 -50.96 1.47 14.18
C ALA A 483 -51.16 0.68 15.49
N SER A 484 -51.92 -0.41 15.47
CA SER A 484 -52.34 -1.19 16.64
C SER A 484 -52.10 -2.70 16.53
N THR A 485 -51.50 -3.17 15.44
CA THR A 485 -51.27 -4.60 15.18
C THR A 485 -49.83 -4.84 14.77
N LEU A 486 -49.14 -5.66 15.56
CA LEU A 486 -47.79 -6.17 15.26
C LEU A 486 -47.93 -7.59 14.73
N ASP A 487 -47.39 -7.86 13.54
CA ASP A 487 -47.23 -9.21 12.99
C ASP A 487 -45.89 -9.80 13.49
N PRO A 488 -45.92 -10.74 14.45
CA PRO A 488 -44.71 -11.29 15.06
C PRO A 488 -43.96 -12.20 14.07
N LYS A 489 -42.64 -12.05 14.01
CA LYS A 489 -41.76 -12.89 13.19
C LYS A 489 -41.00 -13.91 14.02
N ASP A 490 -40.32 -13.43 15.05
CA ASP A 490 -39.48 -14.25 15.92
C ASP A 490 -39.60 -13.76 17.37
N ALA A 491 -39.28 -14.63 18.32
CA ALA A 491 -39.25 -14.29 19.74
C ALA A 491 -38.10 -15.03 20.45
N VAL A 492 -37.59 -14.42 21.51
CA VAL A 492 -36.55 -15.00 22.36
C VAL A 492 -36.88 -14.80 23.83
N ILE A 493 -36.56 -15.79 24.66
CA ILE A 493 -36.67 -15.71 26.11
C ILE A 493 -35.28 -15.37 26.65
N VAL A 494 -35.17 -14.27 27.40
CA VAL A 494 -33.93 -13.85 28.08
C VAL A 494 -34.10 -14.12 29.56
N GLN A 495 -33.25 -14.94 30.16
CA GLN A 495 -33.40 -15.39 31.55
C GLN A 495 -32.10 -15.45 32.33
N ASN A 496 -32.14 -15.38 33.66
CA ASN A 496 -31.03 -15.76 34.56
C ASN A 496 -29.63 -15.24 34.18
N LYS A 497 -29.45 -13.91 34.12
CA LYS A 497 -28.18 -13.26 33.72
C LYS A 497 -27.80 -13.43 32.24
N ASP A 498 -28.66 -14.01 31.41
CA ASP A 498 -28.46 -14.04 29.96
C ASP A 498 -28.34 -12.62 29.42
N LYS A 499 -27.44 -12.48 28.45
CA LYS A 499 -27.24 -11.27 27.65
C LYS A 499 -27.41 -11.64 26.19
N VAL A 500 -28.45 -11.11 25.56
CA VAL A 500 -28.68 -11.20 24.12
C VAL A 500 -28.16 -9.93 23.47
N ILE A 501 -27.34 -10.08 22.44
CA ILE A 501 -26.78 -8.99 21.65
C ILE A 501 -27.19 -9.20 20.21
N ILE A 502 -27.93 -8.25 19.64
CA ILE A 502 -28.42 -8.30 18.26
C ILE A 502 -27.82 -7.11 17.52
N SER A 503 -26.96 -7.37 16.55
CA SER A 503 -26.42 -6.32 15.68
C SER A 503 -27.52 -5.69 14.83
N LEU A 504 -27.68 -4.37 14.93
CA LEU A 504 -28.63 -3.61 14.15
C LEU A 504 -27.99 -3.26 12.80
N LEU A 505 -28.48 -3.91 11.74
CA LEU A 505 -28.10 -3.60 10.37
C LEU A 505 -28.88 -2.36 9.92
N LEU A 506 -28.27 -1.19 10.07
CA LEU A 506 -28.84 0.07 9.57
C LEU A 506 -28.47 0.26 8.10
N ASP A 507 -29.30 -0.26 7.20
CA ASP A 507 -29.11 -0.06 5.77
C ASP A 507 -29.43 1.39 5.37
N LYS A 508 -28.43 2.09 4.81
CA LYS A 508 -28.64 3.43 4.26
C LYS A 508 -29.45 3.30 2.97
N LEU A 509 -30.70 3.72 2.97
CA LEU A 509 -31.43 3.94 1.73
C LEU A 509 -30.81 5.15 0.99
N PRO A 510 -30.45 5.02 -0.29
CA PRO A 510 -29.92 6.14 -1.07
C PRO A 510 -30.98 7.23 -1.22
N THR A 511 -30.55 8.49 -1.21
CA THR A 511 -31.46 9.62 -1.40
C THR A 511 -32.10 9.58 -2.79
N ALA A 512 -33.20 10.31 -2.99
CA ALA A 512 -33.91 10.36 -4.29
C ALA A 512 -32.96 10.68 -5.46
N ARG A 513 -32.06 11.65 -5.23
CA ARG A 513 -31.05 12.13 -6.19
C ARG A 513 -29.93 11.11 -6.42
N GLU A 514 -29.27 10.64 -5.37
CA GLU A 514 -28.17 9.66 -5.49
C GLU A 514 -28.62 8.39 -6.23
N PHE A 515 -29.84 7.91 -5.93
CA PHE A 515 -30.40 6.76 -6.65
C PHE A 515 -30.70 7.09 -8.11
N LYS A 516 -31.22 8.28 -8.42
CA LYS A 516 -31.50 8.69 -9.81
C LYS A 516 -30.20 8.70 -10.61
N ASP A 517 -29.15 9.28 -10.04
CA ASP A 517 -27.83 9.39 -10.68
C ASP A 517 -27.19 7.99 -10.84
N ALA A 518 -27.28 7.11 -9.83
CA ALA A 518 -26.77 5.73 -9.91
C ALA A 518 -27.54 4.84 -10.91
N VAL A 519 -28.83 5.10 -11.11
CA VAL A 519 -29.68 4.31 -12.03
C VAL A 519 -29.53 4.76 -13.47
N GLN A 520 -29.09 5.99 -13.73
CA GLN A 520 -28.92 6.53 -15.09
C GLN A 520 -27.91 5.75 -15.94
N SER A 521 -26.87 5.18 -15.31
CA SER A 521 -25.84 4.41 -16.01
C SER A 521 -26.18 2.93 -16.22
N LEU A 522 -27.34 2.46 -15.74
CA LEU A 522 -27.76 1.05 -15.83
C LEU A 522 -28.59 0.78 -17.08
N SER A 523 -28.60 -0.48 -17.55
CA SER A 523 -29.45 -0.89 -18.67
C SER A 523 -30.94 -0.77 -18.33
N PRO A 524 -31.86 -0.59 -19.31
CA PRO A 524 -33.29 -0.41 -19.04
C PRO A 524 -33.93 -1.52 -18.19
N GLU A 525 -33.49 -2.78 -18.35
CA GLU A 525 -33.95 -3.92 -17.57
C GLU A 525 -33.48 -3.84 -16.10
N GLN A 526 -32.20 -3.49 -15.90
CA GLN A 526 -31.63 -3.25 -14.56
C GLN A 526 -32.31 -2.06 -13.88
N GLN A 527 -32.59 -0.98 -14.62
CA GLN A 527 -33.32 0.17 -14.07
C GLN A 527 -34.72 -0.23 -13.59
N ARG A 528 -35.44 -1.07 -14.36
CA ARG A 528 -36.78 -1.55 -13.98
C ARG A 528 -36.72 -2.39 -12.69
N PHE A 529 -35.76 -3.30 -12.59
CA PHE A 529 -35.54 -4.11 -11.40
C PHE A 529 -35.19 -3.24 -10.18
N VAL A 530 -34.20 -2.36 -10.32
CA VAL A 530 -33.71 -1.51 -9.23
C VAL A 530 -34.78 -0.52 -8.75
N ARG A 531 -35.62 0.02 -9.66
CA ARG A 531 -36.79 0.86 -9.29
C ARG A 531 -37.87 0.07 -8.55
N ALA A 532 -38.16 -1.17 -8.98
CA ALA A 532 -39.10 -2.04 -8.28
C ALA A 532 -38.60 -2.43 -6.88
N TYR A 533 -37.31 -2.76 -6.78
CA TYR A 533 -36.64 -3.07 -5.51
C TYR A 533 -36.64 -1.87 -4.57
N ARG A 534 -36.35 -0.66 -5.07
CA ARG A 534 -36.46 0.58 -4.26
C ARG A 534 -37.89 0.82 -3.78
N LYS A 535 -38.89 0.62 -4.63
CA LYS A 535 -40.30 0.78 -4.25
C LYS A 535 -40.68 -0.19 -3.12
N MET A 536 -40.18 -1.42 -3.19
CA MET A 536 -40.34 -2.40 -2.12
C MET A 536 -39.64 -1.95 -0.82
N GLN A 537 -38.39 -1.48 -0.89
CA GLN A 537 -37.68 -0.95 0.28
C GLN A 537 -38.40 0.22 0.93
N LEU A 538 -38.94 1.15 0.14
CA LEU A 538 -39.71 2.30 0.64
C LEU A 538 -41.03 1.88 1.27
N SER A 539 -41.71 0.86 0.74
CA SER A 539 -42.98 0.36 1.31
C SER A 539 -42.83 -0.24 2.72
N SER A 540 -41.63 -0.63 3.12
CA SER A 540 -41.31 -1.12 4.47
C SER A 540 -40.84 -0.04 5.43
N SER A 541 -40.69 1.21 4.97
CA SER A 541 -40.25 2.36 5.75
C SER A 541 -41.44 3.18 6.22
N ILE A 542 -41.38 3.72 7.45
CA ILE A 542 -42.39 4.63 8.02
C ILE A 542 -42.50 5.95 7.22
N PHE A 543 -41.49 6.26 6.41
CA PHE A 543 -41.41 7.46 5.58
C PHE A 543 -41.78 7.21 4.10
N GLY A 544 -42.42 6.07 3.80
CA GLY A 544 -42.89 5.68 2.46
C GLY A 544 -44.09 6.48 1.96
#